data_AF-A0A553P426-F1
#
_entry.id   AF-A0A553P426-F1
#
_cell.length_a   1.000
_cell.length_b   1.000
_cell.length_c   1.000
_cell.angle_alpha   90.00
_cell.angle_beta   90.00
_cell.angle_gamma   90.00
#
_symmetry.space_group_name_H-M   'P 1'
#
loop_
_entity.id
_entity.type
_entity.pdbx_description
1 polymer ?
#
loop_
_entity_poly.entity_id
_entity_poly.type
_entity_poly.pdbx_seq_one_letter_code
_entity_poly.pdbx_strand_id
1 'polypeptide(L)'
;MKTNGISLSQQKQMNSPLNQSGCKRFEPWIVDAEAKKNAGLKKPRDLEEARLALAENLKWKQDAEKMKAVLDNAHAAAQKMTLHDEPDQKHEHNVKRWEVIELTANDRIEQLQAMVDVWQKQADTAAMVTAAIAANPSESSKEMKLEDLEVHLNSLRQMFIEKQKMMEKMENSDK
;
A
#
# COMPACT_ATOMS: atom_id res chain seq x y z
N MET A 1 -1.42 14.36 -55.63
CA MET A 1 -1.02 13.27 -54.70
C MET A 1 -0.10 13.89 -53.66
N LYS A 2 -0.56 14.04 -52.41
CA LYS A 2 0.25 14.64 -51.33
C LYS A 2 1.01 13.51 -50.64
N THR A 3 2.33 13.50 -50.80
CA THR A 3 3.23 12.59 -50.09
C THR A 3 3.32 13.05 -48.64
N ASN A 4 2.65 12.34 -47.74
CA ASN A 4 2.82 12.50 -46.29
C ASN A 4 4.18 11.91 -45.89
N GLY A 5 5.25 12.63 -46.22
CA GLY A 5 6.61 12.30 -45.84
C GLY A 5 6.93 12.92 -44.48
N ILE A 6 6.82 12.13 -43.41
CA ILE A 6 7.36 12.49 -42.10
C ILE A 6 8.88 12.71 -42.25
N SER A 7 9.42 13.80 -41.69
CA SER A 7 10.83 14.12 -41.84
C SER A 7 11.72 13.14 -41.04
N LEU A 8 12.96 12.93 -41.47
CA LEU A 8 13.93 12.10 -40.72
C LEU A 8 14.17 12.60 -39.29
N SER A 9 14.05 13.91 -39.03
CA SER A 9 14.17 14.47 -37.69
C SER A 9 12.96 14.13 -36.82
N GLN A 10 11.76 14.14 -37.39
CA GLN A 10 10.55 13.67 -36.73
C GLN A 10 10.62 12.17 -36.46
N GLN A 11 11.06 11.37 -37.44
CA GLN A 11 11.23 9.92 -37.30
C GLN A 11 12.27 9.53 -36.24
N LYS A 12 13.36 10.30 -36.12
CA LYS A 12 14.36 10.16 -35.02
C LYS A 12 13.82 10.55 -33.65
N GLN A 13 12.97 11.58 -33.55
CA GLN A 13 12.30 11.93 -32.30
C GLN A 13 11.27 10.88 -31.88
N MET A 14 10.54 10.29 -32.84
CA MET A 14 9.59 9.20 -32.56
C MET A 14 10.28 7.93 -32.04
N ASN A 15 11.47 7.64 -32.56
CA ASN A 15 12.30 6.52 -32.13
C ASN A 15 13.27 6.90 -31.01
N SER A 16 13.08 8.04 -30.34
CA SER A 16 13.91 8.42 -29.21
C SER A 16 13.76 7.39 -28.08
N PRO A 17 14.88 6.88 -27.50
CA PRO A 17 14.85 5.90 -26.42
C PRO A 17 13.97 6.32 -25.25
N LEU A 18 13.80 7.63 -25.02
CA LEU A 18 13.04 8.18 -23.90
C LEU A 18 11.52 7.93 -24.01
N ASN A 19 10.95 8.02 -25.21
CA ASN A 19 9.51 7.80 -25.45
C ASN A 19 9.16 6.30 -25.31
N GLN A 20 9.95 5.43 -25.95
CA GLN A 20 9.70 3.99 -25.89
C GLN A 20 10.08 3.37 -24.54
N SER A 21 11.01 3.94 -23.77
CA SER A 21 11.50 3.34 -22.51
C SER A 21 10.53 3.45 -21.35
N GLY A 22 9.74 4.53 -21.24
CA GLY A 22 8.77 4.69 -20.16
C GLY A 22 7.66 3.64 -20.21
N CYS A 23 7.01 3.49 -21.36
CA CYS A 23 5.98 2.47 -21.59
C CYS A 23 6.54 1.04 -21.50
N LYS A 24 7.80 0.81 -21.93
CA LYS A 24 8.47 -0.51 -21.81
C LYS A 24 8.78 -0.90 -20.36
N ARG A 25 8.91 0.06 -19.45
CA ARG A 25 9.12 -0.19 -18.01
C ARG A 25 7.80 -0.35 -17.26
N PHE A 26 6.79 0.43 -17.63
CA PHE A 26 5.49 0.41 -16.97
C PHE A 26 4.76 -0.92 -17.20
N GLU A 27 4.71 -1.42 -18.43
CA GLU A 27 3.92 -2.61 -18.79
C GLU A 27 4.26 -3.87 -17.96
N PRO A 28 5.53 -4.31 -17.85
CA PRO A 28 5.85 -5.46 -17.01
C PRO A 28 5.56 -5.18 -15.53
N TRP A 29 5.79 -3.96 -15.04
CA TRP A 29 5.50 -3.61 -13.65
C TRP A 29 3.99 -3.67 -13.33
N ILE A 30 3.14 -3.15 -14.21
CA ILE A 30 1.69 -3.12 -13.95
C ILE A 30 1.10 -4.52 -13.97
N VAL A 31 1.61 -5.42 -14.82
CA VAL A 31 1.22 -6.84 -14.82
C VAL A 31 1.59 -7.52 -13.51
N ASP A 32 2.81 -7.30 -13.01
CA ASP A 32 3.24 -7.84 -11.72
C ASP A 32 2.44 -7.24 -10.55
N ALA A 33 2.11 -5.95 -10.61
CA ALA A 33 1.29 -5.27 -9.61
C ALA A 33 -0.15 -5.80 -9.60
N GLU A 34 -0.75 -6.03 -10.77
CA GLU A 34 -2.07 -6.65 -10.92
C GLU A 34 -2.07 -8.10 -10.41
N ALA A 35 -1.00 -8.85 -10.67
CA ALA A 35 -0.84 -10.19 -10.09
C ALA A 35 -0.77 -10.14 -8.56
N LYS A 36 0.01 -9.20 -7.98
CA LYS A 36 0.08 -8.98 -6.53
C LYS A 36 -1.24 -8.52 -5.93
N LYS A 37 -2.01 -7.72 -6.66
CA LYS A 37 -3.38 -7.34 -6.29
C LYS A 37 -4.26 -8.58 -6.22
N ASN A 38 -4.29 -9.39 -7.28
CA ASN A 38 -5.12 -10.59 -7.39
C ASN A 38 -4.71 -11.71 -6.41
N ALA A 39 -3.45 -11.74 -5.98
CA ALA A 39 -2.99 -12.67 -4.95
C ALA A 39 -3.57 -12.39 -3.54
N GLY A 40 -4.25 -11.25 -3.35
CA GLY A 40 -4.84 -10.87 -2.06
C GLY A 40 -3.82 -10.33 -1.05
N LEU A 41 -4.32 -9.87 0.10
CA LEU A 41 -3.46 -9.45 1.20
C LEU A 41 -3.09 -10.65 2.07
N LYS A 42 -1.79 -10.94 2.22
CA LYS A 42 -1.36 -11.99 3.14
C LYS A 42 -1.72 -11.61 4.57
N LYS A 43 -2.51 -12.45 5.24
CA LYS A 43 -2.95 -12.27 6.64
C LYS A 43 -1.75 -12.43 7.59
N PRO A 44 -1.35 -11.37 8.32
CA PRO A 44 -0.32 -11.46 9.35
C PRO A 44 -0.79 -12.29 10.54
N ARG A 45 0.14 -12.94 11.25
CA ARG A 45 -0.13 -13.78 12.42
C ARG A 45 0.24 -13.12 13.74
N ASP A 46 1.17 -12.17 13.70
CA ASP A 46 1.70 -11.45 14.85
C ASP A 46 2.17 -10.02 14.48
N LEU A 47 2.43 -9.21 15.51
CA LEU A 47 2.82 -7.79 15.36
C LEU A 47 3.98 -7.58 14.40
N GLU A 48 4.94 -8.49 14.36
CA GLU A 48 6.09 -8.36 13.48
C GLU A 48 5.71 -8.61 12.03
N GLU A 49 4.94 -9.67 11.76
CA GLU A 49 4.39 -9.92 10.42
C GLU A 49 3.49 -8.77 9.93
N ALA A 50 2.70 -8.14 10.81
CA ALA A 50 1.84 -7.02 10.43
C ALA A 50 2.64 -5.77 10.08
N ARG A 51 3.70 -5.47 10.84
CA ARG A 51 4.62 -4.38 10.53
C ARG A 51 5.37 -4.63 9.22
N LEU A 52 5.81 -5.85 8.98
CA LEU A 52 6.46 -6.23 7.73
C LEU A 52 5.50 -6.05 6.55
N ALA A 53 4.27 -6.58 6.65
CA ALA A 53 3.26 -6.44 5.61
C ALA A 53 2.91 -4.97 5.34
N LEU A 54 2.83 -4.13 6.38
CA LEU A 54 2.61 -2.70 6.25
C LEU A 54 3.78 -2.03 5.50
N ALA A 55 5.02 -2.34 5.88
CA ALA A 55 6.21 -1.80 5.22
C ALA A 55 6.29 -2.21 3.74
N GLU A 56 5.95 -3.46 3.42
CA GLU A 56 5.90 -3.96 2.05
C GLU A 56 4.83 -3.26 1.20
N ASN A 57 3.65 -2.96 1.76
CA ASN A 57 2.59 -2.24 1.05
C ASN A 57 2.92 -0.74 0.91
N LEU A 58 3.55 -0.12 1.90
CA LEU A 58 4.09 1.24 1.78
C LEU A 58 5.14 1.34 0.67
N LYS A 59 6.05 0.37 0.59
CA LYS A 59 7.02 0.28 -0.51
C LYS A 59 6.33 0.10 -1.86
N TRP A 60 5.33 -0.78 -1.93
CA TRP A 60 4.57 -1.01 -3.15
C TRP A 60 3.86 0.26 -3.64
N LYS A 61 3.27 1.04 -2.71
CA LYS A 61 2.70 2.36 -3.01
C LYS A 61 3.76 3.33 -3.56
N GLN A 62 4.92 3.44 -2.91
CA GLN A 62 6.01 4.30 -3.39
C GLN A 62 6.49 3.88 -4.79
N ASP A 63 6.56 2.59 -5.08
CA ASP A 63 6.94 2.10 -6.40
C ASP A 63 5.85 2.40 -7.45
N ALA A 64 4.57 2.34 -7.06
CA ALA A 64 3.46 2.78 -7.91
C ALA A 64 3.54 4.28 -8.24
N GLU A 65 3.82 5.13 -7.26
CA GLU A 65 4.01 6.59 -7.48
C GLU A 65 5.17 6.87 -8.44
N LYS A 66 6.30 6.16 -8.31
CA LYS A 66 7.43 6.26 -9.25
C LYS A 66 7.03 5.85 -10.66
N MET A 67 6.24 4.78 -10.80
CA MET A 67 5.78 4.31 -12.11
C MET A 67 4.78 5.26 -12.75
N LYS A 68 3.92 5.92 -11.96
CA LYS A 68 3.06 7.00 -12.45
C LYS A 68 3.88 8.15 -13.02
N ALA A 69 4.91 8.58 -12.30
CA ALA A 69 5.81 9.63 -12.79
C ALA A 69 6.52 9.23 -14.10
N VAL A 70 6.94 7.97 -14.24
CA VAL A 70 7.51 7.45 -15.50
C VAL A 70 6.48 7.51 -16.64
N LEU A 71 5.25 7.09 -16.39
CA LEU A 71 4.16 7.09 -17.37
C LEU A 71 3.81 8.52 -17.83
N ASP A 72 3.69 9.46 -16.89
CA ASP A 72 3.35 10.85 -17.19
C ASP A 72 4.48 11.57 -17.95
N ASN A 73 5.73 11.32 -17.59
CA ASN A 73 6.89 11.86 -18.31
C ASN A 73 6.96 11.32 -19.75
N ALA A 74 6.64 10.05 -19.96
CA ALA A 74 6.59 9.46 -21.30
C ALA A 74 5.48 10.09 -22.14
N HIS A 75 4.30 10.30 -21.56
CA HIS A 75 3.19 10.98 -22.24
C HIS A 75 3.52 12.45 -22.56
N ALA A 76 4.09 13.20 -21.62
CA ALA A 76 4.53 14.57 -21.86
C ALA A 76 5.59 14.68 -22.97
N ALA A 77 6.41 13.64 -23.16
CA ALA A 77 7.33 13.56 -24.30
C ALA A 77 6.60 13.24 -25.62
N ALA A 78 5.61 12.33 -25.59
CA ALA A 78 4.80 11.97 -26.75
C ALA A 78 3.96 13.15 -27.27
N GLN A 79 3.46 14.01 -26.38
CA GLN A 79 2.73 15.24 -26.70
C GLN A 79 3.55 16.24 -27.54
N LYS A 80 4.89 16.09 -27.63
CA LYS A 80 5.75 16.91 -28.48
C LYS A 80 5.87 16.39 -29.91
N MET A 81 5.16 15.30 -30.23
CA MET A 81 5.18 14.64 -31.54
C MET A 81 3.99 15.12 -32.38
N THR A 82 4.10 15.05 -33.70
CA THR A 82 3.03 15.50 -34.62
C THR A 82 1.84 14.54 -34.73
N LEU A 83 1.98 13.31 -34.23
CA LEU A 83 0.93 12.28 -34.15
C LEU A 83 1.03 11.66 -32.75
N HIS A 84 0.04 11.91 -31.91
CA HIS A 84 0.03 11.49 -30.50
C HIS A 84 -1.25 10.75 -30.07
N ASP A 85 -2.24 10.57 -30.95
CA ASP A 85 -3.51 9.91 -30.62
C ASP A 85 -3.34 8.50 -30.01
N GLU A 86 -2.43 7.68 -30.57
CA GLU A 86 -2.16 6.33 -30.05
C GLU A 86 -1.40 6.34 -28.70
N PRO A 87 -0.32 7.13 -28.53
CA PRO A 87 0.28 7.37 -27.21
C PRO A 87 -0.70 7.87 -26.14
N ASP A 88 -1.64 8.73 -26.50
CA ASP A 88 -2.62 9.31 -25.57
C ASP A 88 -3.61 8.24 -25.11
N GLN A 89 -4.16 7.46 -26.03
CA GLN A 89 -5.03 6.33 -25.71
C GLN A 89 -4.31 5.31 -24.80
N LYS A 90 -3.03 5.05 -25.08
CA LYS A 90 -2.22 4.13 -24.27
C LYS A 90 -1.93 4.68 -22.88
N HIS A 91 -1.67 5.98 -22.76
CA HIS A 91 -1.49 6.63 -21.47
C HIS A 91 -2.78 6.55 -20.65
N GLU A 92 -3.92 6.91 -21.22
CA GLU A 92 -5.22 6.85 -20.54
C GLU A 92 -5.55 5.44 -20.05
N HIS A 93 -5.33 4.43 -20.90
CA HIS A 93 -5.49 3.03 -20.53
C HIS A 93 -4.60 2.62 -19.34
N ASN A 94 -3.32 3.02 -19.38
CA ASN A 94 -2.36 2.67 -18.35
C ASN A 94 -2.59 3.41 -17.03
N VAL A 95 -3.09 4.66 -17.08
CA VAL A 95 -3.49 5.42 -15.89
C VAL A 95 -4.65 4.73 -15.18
N LYS A 96 -5.68 4.28 -15.92
CA LYS A 96 -6.82 3.55 -15.32
C LYS A 96 -6.38 2.28 -14.58
N ARG A 97 -5.42 1.54 -15.14
CA ARG A 97 -4.85 0.35 -14.47
C ARG A 97 -4.06 0.73 -13.22
N TRP A 98 -3.28 1.80 -13.29
CA TRP A 98 -2.53 2.30 -12.15
C TRP A 98 -3.43 2.80 -11.00
N GLU A 99 -4.51 3.52 -11.29
CA GLU A 99 -5.47 4.01 -10.28
C GLU A 99 -6.06 2.87 -9.46
N VAL A 100 -6.34 1.72 -10.09
CA VAL A 100 -6.81 0.52 -9.39
C VAL A 100 -5.75 -0.02 -8.42
N ILE A 101 -4.47 0.01 -8.81
CA ILE A 101 -3.36 -0.39 -7.94
C ILE A 101 -3.16 0.59 -6.79
N GLU A 102 -3.22 1.90 -7.07
CA GLU A 102 -3.09 2.94 -6.05
C GLU A 102 -4.18 2.83 -4.99
N LEU A 103 -5.44 2.69 -5.41
CA LEU A 103 -6.57 2.49 -4.52
C LEU A 103 -6.38 1.24 -3.66
N THR A 104 -6.01 0.11 -4.29
CA THR A 104 -5.80 -1.14 -3.56
C THR A 104 -4.66 -1.03 -2.53
N ALA A 105 -3.56 -0.34 -2.89
CA ALA A 105 -2.44 -0.14 -1.98
C ALA A 105 -2.84 0.73 -0.79
N ASN A 106 -3.61 1.80 -1.02
CA ASN A 106 -4.14 2.66 0.04
C ASN A 106 -5.02 1.89 1.01
N ASP A 107 -5.99 1.12 0.49
CA ASP A 107 -6.91 0.31 1.30
C ASP A 107 -6.14 -0.71 2.15
N ARG A 108 -5.16 -1.40 1.56
CA ARG A 108 -4.31 -2.37 2.30
C ARG A 108 -3.48 -1.69 3.38
N ILE A 109 -2.91 -0.51 3.10
CA ILE A 109 -2.13 0.24 4.09
C ILE A 109 -3.02 0.66 5.26
N GLU A 110 -4.23 1.17 5.00
CA GLU A 110 -5.17 1.56 6.05
C GLU A 110 -5.53 0.36 6.95
N GLN A 111 -5.87 -0.78 6.35
CA GLN A 111 -6.19 -2.00 7.10
C GLN A 111 -5.01 -2.50 7.94
N LEU A 112 -3.81 -2.54 7.37
CA LEU A 112 -2.60 -3.01 8.06
C LEU A 112 -2.17 -2.05 9.18
N GLN A 113 -2.27 -0.73 8.96
CA GLN A 113 -1.96 0.26 9.98
C GLN A 113 -2.90 0.11 11.19
N ALA A 114 -4.21 0.00 10.95
CA ALA A 114 -5.18 -0.22 12.02
C ALA A 114 -4.87 -1.49 12.82
N MET A 115 -4.45 -2.57 12.16
CA MET A 115 -4.09 -3.81 12.83
C MET A 115 -2.80 -3.69 13.65
N VAL A 116 -1.76 -3.04 13.11
CA VAL A 116 -0.53 -2.74 13.84
C VAL A 116 -0.83 -1.91 15.08
N ASP A 117 -1.69 -0.90 14.98
CA ASP A 117 -2.05 -0.04 16.11
C ASP A 117 -2.75 -0.81 17.23
N VAL A 118 -3.69 -1.70 16.90
CA VAL A 118 -4.37 -2.55 17.90
C VAL A 118 -3.40 -3.52 18.55
N TRP A 119 -2.56 -4.19 17.76
CA TRP A 119 -1.60 -5.15 18.29
C TRP A 119 -0.52 -4.47 19.13
N GLN A 120 -0.10 -3.26 18.78
CA GLN A 120 0.80 -2.45 19.58
C GLN A 120 0.16 -2.10 20.93
N LYS A 121 -1.05 -1.55 20.93
CA LYS A 121 -1.78 -1.23 22.17
C LYS A 121 -1.99 -2.45 23.06
N GLN A 122 -2.26 -3.61 22.45
CA GLN A 122 -2.37 -4.87 23.18
C GLN A 122 -1.03 -5.26 23.84
N ALA A 123 0.08 -5.16 23.12
CA ALA A 123 1.41 -5.46 23.65
C ALA A 123 1.79 -4.51 24.80
N ASP A 124 1.53 -3.21 24.64
CA ASP A 124 1.81 -2.19 25.66
C ASP A 124 0.97 -2.43 26.93
N THR A 125 -0.32 -2.73 26.76
CA THR A 125 -1.22 -3.04 27.88
C THR A 125 -0.77 -4.30 28.62
N ALA A 126 -0.37 -5.35 27.91
CA ALA A 126 0.14 -6.57 28.52
C ALA A 126 1.44 -6.32 29.31
N ALA A 127 2.34 -5.50 28.79
CA ALA A 127 3.56 -5.10 29.49
C ALA A 127 3.25 -4.31 30.77
N MET A 128 2.30 -3.37 30.72
CA MET A 128 1.86 -2.61 31.89
C MET A 128 1.26 -3.50 32.98
N VAL A 129 0.37 -4.43 32.62
CA VAL A 129 -0.23 -5.38 33.58
C VAL A 129 0.85 -6.28 34.19
N THR A 130 1.78 -6.78 33.38
CA THR A 130 2.90 -7.62 33.86
C THR A 130 3.77 -6.87 34.85
N ALA A 131 4.11 -5.60 34.56
CA ALA A 131 4.88 -4.75 35.45
C ALA A 131 4.15 -4.44 36.76
N ALA A 132 2.83 -4.19 36.69
CA ALA A 132 2.00 -3.96 37.87
C ALA A 132 1.93 -5.19 38.79
N ILE A 133 1.82 -6.40 38.22
CA ILE A 133 1.83 -7.66 38.99
C ILE A 133 3.20 -7.94 39.60
N ALA A 134 4.28 -7.61 38.89
CA ALA A 134 5.65 -7.84 39.36
C ALA A 134 6.10 -6.83 40.44
N ALA A 135 5.41 -5.69 40.59
CA ALA A 135 5.71 -4.73 41.63
C ALA A 135 5.34 -5.29 43.02
N ASN A 136 6.31 -5.34 43.93
CA ASN A 136 6.09 -5.82 45.30
C ASN A 136 5.09 -4.91 46.05
N PRO A 137 4.13 -5.47 46.81
CA PRO A 137 3.15 -4.69 47.58
C PRO A 137 3.76 -3.83 48.70
N SER A 138 5.06 -3.98 49.02
CA SER A 138 5.71 -3.28 50.13
C SER A 138 6.43 -1.98 49.76
N GLU A 139 6.50 -1.59 48.47
CA GLU A 139 7.30 -0.41 48.05
C GLU A 139 6.57 0.67 47.24
N SER A 140 5.28 0.53 46.89
CA SER A 140 4.60 1.56 46.09
C SER A 140 3.29 2.05 46.70
N SER A 141 3.31 3.30 47.17
CA SER A 141 2.12 4.13 47.44
C SER A 141 1.38 4.56 46.15
N LYS A 142 1.41 3.72 45.12
CA LYS A 142 0.56 3.77 43.93
C LYS A 142 0.08 2.36 43.66
N GLU A 143 -0.79 1.87 44.56
CA GLU A 143 -1.67 0.76 44.25
C GLU A 143 -2.45 1.15 42.98
N MET A 144 -2.11 0.53 41.84
CA MET A 144 -3.05 0.45 40.73
C MET A 144 -4.28 -0.27 41.32
N LYS A 145 -5.40 0.43 41.42
CA LYS A 145 -6.55 -0.09 42.17
C LYS A 145 -7.13 -1.30 41.45
N LEU A 146 -7.86 -2.14 42.18
CA LEU A 146 -8.57 -3.28 41.58
C LEU A 146 -9.46 -2.83 40.40
N GLU A 147 -10.06 -1.63 40.52
CA GLU A 147 -10.81 -1.01 39.43
C GLU A 147 -9.94 -0.75 38.18
N ASP A 148 -8.68 -0.35 38.34
CA ASP A 148 -7.77 -0.13 37.21
C ASP A 148 -7.42 -1.46 36.51
N LEU A 149 -7.33 -2.57 37.26
CA LEU A 149 -7.11 -3.90 36.69
C LEU A 149 -8.33 -4.39 35.91
N GLU A 150 -9.54 -4.16 36.43
CA GLU A 150 -10.78 -4.52 35.76
C GLU A 150 -10.99 -3.70 34.46
N VAL A 151 -10.66 -2.40 34.50
CA VAL A 151 -10.64 -1.55 33.31
C VAL A 151 -9.65 -2.06 32.26
N HIS A 152 -8.43 -2.44 32.66
CA HIS A 152 -7.44 -3.01 31.74
C HIS A 152 -7.89 -4.37 31.15
N LEU A 153 -8.49 -5.26 31.95
CA LEU A 153 -9.02 -6.54 31.48
C LEU A 153 -10.14 -6.33 30.44
N ASN A 154 -11.05 -5.40 30.72
CA ASN A 154 -12.14 -5.05 29.81
C ASN A 154 -11.62 -4.44 28.51
N SER A 155 -10.59 -3.58 28.59
CA SER A 155 -9.89 -3.04 27.42
C SER A 155 -9.25 -4.16 26.57
N LEU A 156 -8.56 -5.12 27.22
CA LEU A 156 -7.98 -6.29 26.54
C LEU A 156 -9.02 -7.14 25.84
N ARG A 157 -10.17 -7.37 26.50
CA ARG A 157 -11.31 -8.09 25.91
C ARG A 157 -11.86 -7.36 24.68
N GLN A 158 -12.05 -6.04 24.76
CA GLN A 158 -12.55 -5.24 23.65
C GLN A 158 -11.57 -5.24 22.47
N MET A 159 -10.26 -5.11 22.72
CA MET A 159 -9.22 -5.21 21.69
C MET A 159 -9.22 -6.58 20.99
N PHE A 160 -9.45 -7.68 21.73
CA PHE A 160 -9.58 -9.00 21.11
C PHE A 160 -10.78 -9.09 20.16
N ILE A 161 -11.93 -8.53 20.55
CA ILE A 161 -13.14 -8.48 19.70
C ILE A 161 -12.87 -7.67 18.42
N GLU A 162 -12.24 -6.50 18.56
CA GLU A 162 -11.89 -5.65 17.41
C GLU A 162 -10.90 -6.35 16.47
N LYS A 163 -9.88 -7.02 17.02
CA LYS A 163 -8.95 -7.85 16.25
C LYS A 163 -9.69 -8.93 15.44
N GLN A 164 -10.63 -9.66 16.04
CA GLN A 164 -11.41 -10.69 15.32
C GLN A 164 -12.23 -10.07 14.19
N LYS A 165 -12.92 -8.95 14.45
CA LYS A 165 -13.68 -8.23 13.41
C LYS A 165 -12.81 -7.74 12.26
N MET A 166 -11.59 -7.28 12.53
CA MET A 166 -10.66 -6.87 11.48
C MET A 166 -10.20 -8.07 10.64
N MET A 167 -9.92 -9.20 11.28
CA MET A 167 -9.55 -10.45 10.58
C MET A 167 -10.68 -10.96 9.68
N GLU A 168 -11.92 -10.90 10.15
CA GLU A 168 -13.11 -11.26 9.36
C GLU A 168 -13.34 -10.31 8.17
N LYS A 169 -13.16 -8.99 8.36
CA LYS A 169 -13.27 -8.02 7.27
C LYS A 169 -12.24 -8.27 6.17
N MET A 170 -10.99 -8.57 6.54
CA MET A 170 -9.96 -8.95 5.56
C MET A 170 -10.35 -10.21 4.80
N GLU A 171 -10.99 -11.19 5.45
CA GLU A 171 -11.46 -12.41 4.77
C GLU A 171 -12.55 -12.16 3.72
N ASN A 172 -13.38 -11.16 3.93
CA ASN A 172 -14.45 -10.80 2.99
C ASN A 172 -13.99 -9.84 1.90
N SER A 173 -12.87 -9.13 2.11
CA SER A 173 -12.27 -8.22 1.13
C SER A 173 -11.49 -8.93 0.02
N ASP A 174 -11.09 -10.19 0.22
CA ASP A 174 -10.35 -11.01 -0.74
C ASP A 174 -11.27 -11.92 -1.61
N LYS A 175 -12.60 -11.86 -1.43
CA LYS A 175 -13.61 -12.59 -2.21
C LYS A 175 -14.28 -11.69 -3.24
#